data_AF-A0A7R9VLF2-F1
#
_entry.id   AF-A0A7R9VLF2-F1
#
_cell.length_a   1.000
_cell.length_b   1.000
_cell.length_c   1.000
_cell.angle_alpha   90.00
_cell.angle_beta   90.00
_cell.angle_gamma   90.00
#
_symmetry.space_group_name_H-M   'P 1'
#
loop_
_entity.id
_entity.type
_entity.pdbx_description
1 polymer ?
#
loop_
_entity_poly.entity_id
_entity_poly.type
_entity_poly.pdbx_seq_one_letter_code
_entity_poly.pdbx_strand_id
1 'polypeptide(L)'
;SASPRRLRATTTSSSGCAFCRPFSFAASLHARPSTWASITMLRLSVLLLAACFVATHGATPRLAGDCIKSRDRSSLSSLFPSSLASITSPSTVAGVQKEEGRFFQVDYFPTYKLVTNNYTNERYILYQCGAFEAAPSPEELGQPAGTKMFEIPLQSVSLPDATAAAYMQELGVADRASHVTTLAVPACYQALSTTCGLSASSSSSPNVTSDPTIDAVFGFSSSPSTAKAIAFPATADTSPLARAEWLKYMALFFNKEHEANELFNTIVSTYTRLSEVASAAAASAPAAKTVAWIQWWPARPSWGLPNVSTIEIQWPTYKRALVEAAGAELLDNTKLQAYLDDGRLTDHFSWRPVDNGGAFLPASDGDLLREILADVDVVIDTARYNDDDQDFSDGDVSDVDIDLDAFLQRHSLNASDIATLPFLRNNGLLRSDGLTNSGSWTEWFGIMVVRPDQVGAPSLTGR
;
A
#
# COMPACT_ATOMS: atom_id res chain seq x y z
N SER A 1 -15.69 -45.70 -11.32
CA SER A 1 -16.54 -45.15 -12.40
C SER A 1 -17.55 -44.17 -11.81
N ALA A 2 -17.19 -42.89 -11.74
CA ALA A 2 -18.13 -41.78 -11.61
C ALA A 2 -17.36 -40.48 -11.94
N SER A 3 -17.75 -39.83 -13.04
CA SER A 3 -17.19 -38.57 -13.52
C SER A 3 -17.94 -37.40 -12.86
N PRO A 4 -17.27 -36.28 -12.49
CA PRO A 4 -17.98 -35.06 -12.11
C PRO A 4 -18.27 -34.19 -13.34
N ARG A 5 -19.54 -33.79 -13.45
CA ARG A 5 -20.10 -32.85 -14.43
C ARG A 5 -19.44 -31.47 -14.30
N ARG A 6 -19.01 -30.90 -15.43
CA ARG A 6 -18.61 -29.48 -15.54
C ARG A 6 -19.84 -28.57 -15.50
N LEU A 7 -19.87 -27.65 -14.54
CA LEU A 7 -20.75 -26.48 -14.56
C LEU A 7 -20.13 -25.41 -15.46
N ARG A 8 -20.91 -24.94 -16.44
CA ARG A 8 -20.52 -23.95 -17.46
C ARG A 8 -21.00 -22.59 -16.97
N ALA A 9 -20.09 -21.69 -16.61
CA ALA A 9 -20.42 -20.29 -16.33
C ALA A 9 -20.38 -19.48 -17.63
N THR A 10 -21.52 -18.93 -18.02
CA THR A 10 -21.67 -17.91 -19.07
C THR A 10 -21.23 -16.56 -18.52
N THR A 11 -20.16 -15.99 -19.07
CA THR A 11 -19.75 -14.61 -18.83
C THR A 11 -20.41 -13.68 -19.85
N THR A 12 -21.29 -12.80 -19.39
CA THR A 12 -21.74 -11.61 -20.12
C THR A 12 -20.65 -10.53 -20.04
N SER A 13 -20.27 -9.99 -21.21
CA SER A 13 -19.18 -9.03 -21.34
C SER A 13 -19.64 -7.61 -20.99
N SER A 14 -18.91 -6.93 -20.11
CA SER A 14 -18.84 -5.47 -20.08
C SER A 14 -17.46 -5.04 -20.58
N SER A 15 -17.46 -4.10 -21.51
CA SER A 15 -16.29 -3.58 -22.20
C SER A 15 -15.47 -2.67 -21.29
N GLY A 16 -14.27 -3.15 -20.90
CA GLY A 16 -13.22 -2.40 -20.21
C GLY A 16 -11.85 -2.98 -20.56
N CYS A 17 -10.90 -2.09 -20.88
CA CYS A 17 -9.46 -2.28 -21.12
C CYS A 17 -8.95 -3.68 -21.55
N ALA A 18 -8.57 -3.81 -22.83
CA ALA A 18 -8.02 -5.04 -23.41
C ALA A 18 -6.59 -5.42 -22.95
N PHE A 19 -5.95 -4.63 -22.08
CA PHE A 19 -4.55 -4.84 -21.67
C PHE A 19 -4.37 -5.67 -20.38
N CYS A 20 -5.44 -6.02 -19.67
CA CYS A 20 -5.36 -6.76 -18.39
C CYS A 20 -5.79 -8.22 -18.51
N ARG A 21 -5.20 -9.00 -19.43
CA ARG A 21 -5.31 -10.48 -19.41
C ARG A 21 -3.94 -11.13 -19.31
N PRO A 22 -3.75 -12.14 -18.44
CA PRO A 22 -2.47 -12.83 -18.31
C PRO A 22 -2.21 -13.65 -19.57
N PHE A 23 -1.11 -13.34 -20.27
CA PHE A 23 -0.57 -14.20 -21.33
C PHE A 23 0.22 -15.34 -20.67
N SER A 24 -0.31 -16.56 -20.73
CA SER A 24 0.49 -17.76 -20.45
C SER A 24 1.38 -18.07 -21.66
N PHE A 25 2.69 -17.98 -21.50
CA PHE A 25 3.64 -18.60 -22.41
C PHE A 25 4.41 -19.70 -21.68
N ALA A 26 4.15 -20.94 -22.07
CA ALA A 26 5.06 -22.06 -21.86
C ALA A 26 5.54 -22.52 -23.23
N ALA A 27 6.83 -22.40 -23.49
CA ALA A 27 7.67 -23.43 -24.10
C ALA A 27 9.03 -22.84 -24.52
N SER A 28 10.09 -23.46 -24.01
CA SER A 28 11.46 -23.41 -24.49
C SER A 28 11.54 -23.67 -25.99
N LEU A 29 12.32 -22.84 -26.72
CA LEU A 29 13.10 -23.24 -27.89
C LEU A 29 14.14 -22.16 -28.21
N HIS A 30 15.42 -22.56 -28.21
CA HIS A 30 16.52 -21.78 -28.74
C HIS A 30 16.27 -21.44 -30.23
N ALA A 31 16.09 -20.17 -30.56
CA ALA A 31 16.05 -19.70 -31.95
C ALA A 31 16.78 -18.35 -32.08
N ARG A 32 17.64 -18.26 -33.11
CA ARG A 32 18.40 -17.07 -33.51
C ARG A 32 17.49 -15.85 -33.68
N PRO A 33 17.95 -14.61 -33.44
CA PRO A 33 17.09 -13.42 -33.48
C PRO A 33 16.57 -13.22 -34.91
N SER A 34 15.29 -13.54 -35.12
CA SER A 34 14.59 -13.31 -36.36
C SER A 34 13.99 -11.90 -36.36
N THR A 35 13.93 -11.27 -37.52
CA THR A 35 13.35 -9.95 -37.81
C THR A 35 11.95 -9.72 -37.22
N TRP A 36 11.23 -10.78 -36.86
CA TRP A 36 9.95 -10.75 -36.18
C TRP A 36 10.03 -10.23 -34.73
N ALA A 37 11.10 -10.55 -33.99
CA ALA A 37 11.31 -10.01 -32.65
C ALA A 37 11.51 -8.49 -32.69
N SER A 38 12.26 -7.99 -33.68
CA SER A 38 12.50 -6.55 -33.88
C SER A 38 11.23 -5.77 -34.26
N ILE A 39 10.37 -6.35 -35.12
CA ILE A 39 9.08 -5.72 -35.48
C ILE A 39 8.11 -5.71 -34.29
N THR A 40 8.12 -6.77 -33.47
CA THR A 40 7.24 -6.87 -32.29
C THR A 40 7.69 -5.92 -31.19
N MET A 41 9.00 -5.82 -30.93
CA MET A 41 9.56 -4.80 -30.01
C MET A 41 9.26 -3.39 -30.50
N LEU A 42 9.46 -3.09 -31.78
CA LEU A 42 9.16 -1.76 -32.34
C LEU A 42 7.68 -1.38 -32.19
N ARG A 43 6.75 -2.33 -32.41
CA ARG A 43 5.32 -2.11 -32.20
C ARG A 43 4.98 -1.86 -30.73
N LEU A 44 5.59 -2.60 -29.80
CA LEU A 44 5.42 -2.37 -28.36
C LEU A 44 5.95 -0.99 -27.96
N SER A 45 7.14 -0.61 -28.42
CA SER A 45 7.74 0.70 -28.13
C SER A 45 6.91 1.85 -28.67
N VAL A 46 6.36 1.73 -29.88
CA VAL A 46 5.48 2.75 -30.47
C VAL A 46 4.16 2.86 -29.69
N LEU A 47 3.57 1.74 -29.27
CA LEU A 47 2.36 1.75 -28.43
C LEU A 47 2.62 2.35 -27.05
N LEU A 48 3.76 2.05 -26.43
CA LEU A 48 4.15 2.63 -25.14
C LEU A 48 4.40 4.14 -25.25
N LEU A 49 5.10 4.59 -26.30
CA LEU A 49 5.33 6.01 -26.55
C LEU A 49 4.01 6.76 -26.81
N ALA A 50 3.07 6.13 -27.54
CA ALA A 50 1.74 6.70 -27.72
C ALA A 50 0.96 6.78 -26.40
N ALA A 51 1.06 5.77 -25.52
CA ALA A 51 0.46 5.80 -24.20
C ALA A 51 1.08 6.90 -23.31
N CYS A 52 2.40 7.08 -23.36
CA CYS A 52 3.07 8.18 -22.67
C CYS A 52 2.66 9.55 -23.23
N PHE A 53 2.47 9.68 -24.54
CA PHE A 53 1.95 10.91 -25.14
C PHE A 53 0.53 11.22 -24.64
N VAL A 54 -0.33 10.20 -24.49
CA VAL A 54 -1.66 10.40 -23.88
C VAL A 54 -1.54 10.81 -22.41
N ALA A 55 -0.64 10.18 -21.64
CA ALA A 55 -0.42 10.51 -20.23
C ALA A 55 0.14 11.93 -20.01
N THR A 56 0.95 12.44 -20.94
CA THR A 56 1.51 13.81 -20.87
C THR A 56 0.55 14.91 -21.30
N HIS A 57 -0.55 14.57 -22.01
CA HIS A 57 -1.48 15.55 -22.59
C HIS A 57 -2.73 15.84 -21.74
N GLY A 58 -2.67 15.56 -20.44
CA GLY A 58 -3.63 16.03 -19.45
C GLY A 58 -4.60 14.97 -18.94
N ALA A 59 -5.29 15.33 -17.85
CA ALA A 59 -6.21 14.47 -17.11
C ALA A 59 -7.13 13.66 -18.03
N THR A 60 -7.35 12.38 -17.72
CA THR A 60 -8.38 11.59 -18.38
C THR A 60 -9.70 12.37 -18.34
N PRO A 61 -10.41 12.54 -19.46
CA PRO A 61 -11.65 13.29 -19.46
C PRO A 61 -12.63 12.64 -18.46
N ARG A 62 -13.30 13.47 -17.66
CA ARG A 62 -14.33 13.05 -16.70
C ARG A 62 -15.28 12.05 -17.36
N LEU A 63 -15.60 10.97 -16.65
CA LEU A 63 -16.55 9.99 -17.18
C LEU A 63 -17.92 10.65 -17.33
N ALA A 64 -18.68 10.20 -18.34
CA ALA A 64 -20.02 10.68 -18.56
C ALA A 64 -20.91 10.33 -17.35
N GLY A 65 -21.27 11.33 -16.55
CA GLY A 65 -22.04 11.16 -15.31
C GLY A 65 -21.29 11.56 -14.04
N ASP A 66 -19.99 11.85 -14.11
CA ASP A 66 -19.20 12.29 -12.96
C ASP A 66 -19.66 13.65 -12.42
N CYS A 67 -20.13 14.54 -13.30
CA CYS A 67 -20.59 15.88 -12.94
C CYS A 67 -22.09 16.06 -13.10
N ILE A 68 -22.62 16.93 -12.25
CA ILE A 68 -24.00 17.39 -12.33
C ILE A 68 -24.14 18.28 -13.56
N LYS A 69 -25.17 18.03 -14.35
CA LYS A 69 -25.50 18.88 -15.49
C LYS A 69 -26.18 20.16 -15.00
N SER A 70 -25.88 21.29 -15.65
CA SER A 70 -26.38 22.61 -15.27
C SER A 70 -27.91 22.66 -15.08
N ARG A 71 -28.67 21.93 -15.90
CA ARG A 71 -30.14 21.85 -15.84
C ARG A 71 -30.68 21.19 -14.57
N ASP A 72 -29.88 20.38 -13.89
CA ASP A 72 -30.27 19.60 -12.70
C ASP A 72 -29.90 20.34 -11.39
N ARG A 73 -29.24 21.51 -11.49
CA ARG A 73 -28.80 22.34 -10.34
C ARG A 73 -29.95 22.82 -9.45
N SER A 74 -31.10 23.16 -10.05
CA SER A 74 -32.27 23.66 -9.32
C SER A 74 -33.00 22.58 -8.51
N SER A 75 -32.66 21.31 -8.71
CA SER A 75 -33.23 20.16 -7.98
C SER A 75 -32.28 19.57 -6.92
N LEU A 76 -31.15 20.23 -6.64
CA LEU A 76 -30.13 19.76 -5.70
C LEU A 76 -30.56 20.00 -4.24
N SER A 77 -31.49 19.22 -3.73
CA SER A 77 -31.85 19.27 -2.31
C SER A 77 -30.92 18.43 -1.43
N SER A 78 -30.31 17.36 -1.96
CA SER A 78 -29.30 16.55 -1.27
C SER A 78 -28.56 15.59 -2.21
N LEU A 79 -27.31 15.88 -2.58
CA LEU A 79 -26.44 15.01 -3.40
C LEU A 79 -25.80 13.87 -2.61
N PHE A 80 -25.32 14.20 -1.42
CA PHE A 80 -24.60 13.27 -0.57
C PHE A 80 -25.41 12.88 0.67
N PRO A 81 -25.21 11.64 1.19
CA PRO A 81 -24.44 10.55 0.57
C PRO A 81 -25.23 9.79 -0.51
N SER A 82 -26.54 10.02 -0.64
CA SER A 82 -27.48 9.04 -1.19
C SER A 82 -27.96 9.24 -2.63
N SER A 83 -27.79 10.41 -3.27
CA SER A 83 -28.35 10.65 -4.61
C SER A 83 -27.34 10.65 -5.77
N LEU A 84 -26.03 10.75 -5.50
CA LEU A 84 -24.99 10.56 -6.53
C LEU A 84 -24.93 9.12 -7.06
N ALA A 85 -25.29 8.13 -6.24
CA ALA A 85 -25.47 6.77 -6.70
C ALA A 85 -26.67 6.63 -7.64
N SER A 86 -27.77 7.33 -7.37
CA SER A 86 -29.01 7.28 -8.17
C SER A 86 -28.83 7.76 -9.62
N ILE A 87 -27.76 8.50 -9.92
CA ILE A 87 -27.42 8.94 -11.28
C ILE A 87 -26.74 7.82 -12.10
N THR A 88 -26.16 6.79 -11.44
CA THR A 88 -25.40 5.71 -12.10
C THR A 88 -25.88 4.29 -11.77
N SER A 89 -26.57 4.04 -10.64
CA SER A 89 -27.28 2.80 -10.28
C SER A 89 -28.22 2.98 -9.07
N PRO A 90 -29.44 2.43 -9.09
CA PRO A 90 -30.44 2.66 -8.04
C PRO A 90 -30.16 1.84 -6.79
N SER A 91 -29.19 2.28 -5.98
CA SER A 91 -28.96 1.81 -4.61
C SER A 91 -28.81 3.02 -3.70
N THR A 92 -29.46 2.99 -2.54
CA THR A 92 -29.18 3.96 -1.47
C THR A 92 -27.75 3.76 -0.98
N VAL A 93 -26.83 4.62 -1.40
CA VAL A 93 -25.44 4.56 -0.93
C VAL A 93 -25.37 5.17 0.46
N ALA A 94 -24.97 4.34 1.42
CA ALA A 94 -24.58 4.79 2.73
C ALA A 94 -23.25 5.56 2.59
N GLY A 95 -23.11 6.67 3.32
CA GLY A 95 -21.81 7.35 3.43
C GLY A 95 -20.76 6.44 4.07
N VAL A 96 -19.55 6.96 4.30
CA VAL A 96 -18.51 6.21 5.03
C VAL A 96 -19.08 5.65 6.34
N GLN A 97 -19.12 4.32 6.44
CA GLN A 97 -19.51 3.62 7.67
C GLN A 97 -18.24 3.36 8.45
N LYS A 98 -17.92 4.18 9.45
CA LYS A 98 -16.67 4.05 10.20
C LYS A 98 -16.79 2.96 11.27
N GLU A 99 -15.90 1.99 11.22
CA GLU A 99 -15.93 0.81 12.10
C GLU A 99 -14.70 0.74 13.04
N GLU A 100 -13.52 1.19 12.61
CA GLU A 100 -12.26 0.91 13.32
C GLU A 100 -11.34 2.15 13.48
N GLY A 101 -11.18 2.95 12.43
CA GLY A 101 -10.16 3.99 12.27
C GLY A 101 -10.56 5.33 12.85
N ARG A 102 -9.83 5.82 13.86
CA ARG A 102 -10.15 7.07 14.58
C ARG A 102 -9.68 8.34 13.87
N PHE A 103 -8.89 8.22 12.81
CA PHE A 103 -8.07 9.31 12.28
C PHE A 103 -8.70 10.17 11.18
N PHE A 104 -9.93 9.89 10.79
CA PHE A 104 -10.70 10.87 10.00
C PHE A 104 -12.20 10.87 10.36
N GLN A 105 -12.86 11.96 10.02
CA GLN A 105 -14.30 12.17 10.11
C GLN A 105 -14.79 12.79 8.80
N VAL A 106 -16.03 12.50 8.44
CA VAL A 106 -16.71 13.19 7.34
C VAL A 106 -18.08 13.69 7.78
N ASP A 107 -18.37 14.95 7.46
CA ASP A 107 -19.69 15.52 7.57
C ASP A 107 -20.24 15.74 6.15
N TYR A 108 -21.44 15.23 5.89
CA TYR A 108 -22.08 15.30 4.57
C TYR A 108 -23.05 16.49 4.49
N PHE A 109 -22.90 17.28 3.43
CA PHE A 109 -23.78 18.40 3.10
C PHE A 109 -24.44 18.16 1.74
N PRO A 110 -25.48 18.94 1.39
CA PRO A 110 -26.22 18.74 0.14
C PRO A 110 -25.36 18.77 -1.12
N THR A 111 -24.26 19.51 -1.18
CA THR A 111 -23.45 19.69 -2.40
C THR A 111 -21.95 19.46 -2.21
N TYR A 112 -21.52 19.19 -0.97
CA TYR A 112 -20.13 18.96 -0.63
C TYR A 112 -19.99 18.03 0.58
N LYS A 113 -18.79 17.51 0.77
CA LYS A 113 -18.37 16.76 1.95
C LYS A 113 -17.33 17.60 2.68
N LEU A 114 -17.35 17.56 4.01
CA LEU A 114 -16.32 18.16 4.84
C LEU A 114 -15.55 17.02 5.50
N VAL A 115 -14.30 16.85 5.09
CA VAL A 115 -13.41 15.80 5.62
C VAL A 115 -12.47 16.42 6.63
N THR A 116 -12.37 15.82 7.81
CA THR A 116 -11.38 16.18 8.83
C THR A 116 -10.42 15.02 9.00
N ASN A 117 -9.13 15.26 8.78
CA ASN A 117 -8.05 14.33 9.07
C ASN A 117 -7.54 14.61 10.49
N ASN A 118 -7.94 13.81 11.46
CA ASN A 118 -7.65 14.00 12.88
C ASN A 118 -6.18 13.71 13.24
N TYR A 119 -5.42 13.06 12.36
CA TYR A 119 -4.00 12.83 12.59
C TYR A 119 -3.18 14.10 12.33
N THR A 120 -3.48 14.78 11.21
CA THR A 120 -2.77 16.02 10.81
C THR A 120 -3.51 17.30 11.24
N ASN A 121 -4.74 17.19 11.74
CA ASN A 121 -5.67 18.28 11.99
C ASN A 121 -5.99 19.13 10.74
N GLU A 122 -5.84 18.56 9.54
CA GLU A 122 -6.23 19.21 8.29
C GLU A 122 -7.71 18.98 7.96
N ARG A 123 -8.31 19.95 7.25
CA ARG A 123 -9.70 19.90 6.80
C ARG A 123 -9.79 20.16 5.30
N TYR A 124 -10.67 19.41 4.65
CA TYR A 124 -10.87 19.44 3.21
C TYR A 124 -12.35 19.58 2.89
N ILE A 125 -12.70 20.54 2.04
CA ILE A 125 -14.02 20.63 1.43
C ILE A 125 -13.96 19.93 0.08
N LEU A 126 -14.78 18.90 -0.09
CA LEU A 126 -14.88 18.16 -1.33
C LEU A 126 -16.23 18.49 -1.99
N TYR A 127 -16.22 19.39 -2.97
CA TYR A 127 -17.45 19.85 -3.61
C TYR A 127 -17.68 19.13 -4.94
N GLN A 128 -18.94 18.81 -5.20
CA GLN A 128 -19.31 18.02 -6.37
C GLN A 128 -19.15 18.82 -7.66
N CYS A 129 -18.45 18.27 -8.66
CA CYS A 129 -18.30 18.95 -9.95
C CYS A 129 -19.66 19.21 -10.62
N GLY A 130 -19.80 20.41 -11.18
CA GLY A 130 -21.04 20.89 -11.79
C GLY A 130 -22.13 21.34 -10.81
N ALA A 131 -21.97 21.14 -9.49
CA ALA A 131 -22.94 21.59 -8.49
C ALA A 131 -23.02 23.11 -8.38
N PHE A 132 -21.94 23.81 -8.71
CA PHE A 132 -21.84 25.26 -8.64
C PHE A 132 -21.57 25.86 -10.03
N GLU A 133 -21.97 27.12 -10.24
CA GLU A 133 -21.67 27.84 -11.48
C GLU A 133 -20.20 28.25 -11.57
N ALA A 134 -19.64 28.62 -10.41
CA ALA A 134 -18.23 28.88 -10.17
C ALA A 134 -17.82 28.16 -8.88
N ALA A 135 -16.53 27.85 -8.72
CA ALA A 135 -16.05 27.21 -7.49
C ALA A 135 -16.40 28.09 -6.27
N PRO A 136 -17.05 27.53 -5.23
CA PRO A 136 -17.38 28.29 -4.02
C PRO A 136 -16.12 28.60 -3.20
N SER A 137 -16.18 29.64 -2.36
CA SER A 137 -15.17 29.88 -1.33
C SER A 137 -15.45 29.05 -0.07
N PRO A 138 -14.45 28.79 0.80
CA PRO A 138 -14.69 28.11 2.08
C PRO A 138 -15.72 28.85 2.95
N GLU A 139 -15.67 30.17 2.98
CA GLU A 139 -16.53 31.02 3.81
C GLU A 139 -17.98 30.99 3.34
N GLU A 140 -18.22 30.93 2.03
CA GLU A 140 -19.56 30.73 1.46
C GLU A 140 -20.19 29.41 1.93
N LEU A 141 -19.37 28.42 2.28
CA LEU A 141 -19.78 27.13 2.84
C LEU A 141 -19.63 27.08 4.38
N GLY A 142 -19.48 28.24 5.04
CA GLY A 142 -19.38 28.36 6.49
C GLY A 142 -18.11 27.77 7.10
N GLN A 143 -17.04 27.62 6.33
CA GLN A 143 -15.74 27.12 6.78
C GLN A 143 -14.69 28.24 6.83
N PRO A 144 -13.59 28.07 7.59
CA PRO A 144 -12.49 29.05 7.61
C PRO A 144 -11.85 29.26 6.23
N ALA A 145 -11.44 30.50 5.92
CA ALA A 145 -10.81 30.93 4.66
C ALA A 145 -9.64 30.04 4.18
N GLY A 146 -8.88 29.47 5.12
CA GLY A 146 -7.74 28.61 4.82
C GLY A 146 -8.08 27.14 4.58
N THR A 147 -9.36 26.76 4.57
CA THR A 147 -9.77 25.36 4.35
C THR A 147 -9.53 24.98 2.89
N LYS A 148 -8.79 23.88 2.67
CA LYS A 148 -8.47 23.40 1.32
C LYS A 148 -9.74 22.90 0.62
N MET A 149 -9.87 23.17 -0.66
CA MET A 149 -11.05 22.81 -1.46
C MET A 149 -10.67 22.01 -2.68
N PHE A 150 -11.43 20.95 -2.95
CA PHE A 150 -11.22 20.07 -4.10
C PHE A 150 -12.54 19.81 -4.82
N GLU A 151 -12.53 19.96 -6.13
CA GLU A 151 -13.65 19.52 -6.98
C GLU A 151 -13.58 18.00 -7.16
N ILE A 152 -14.63 17.28 -6.78
CA ILE A 152 -14.67 15.82 -6.86
C ILE A 152 -15.67 15.30 -7.92
N PRO A 153 -15.41 14.13 -8.54
CA PRO A 153 -14.26 13.25 -8.32
C PRO A 153 -12.95 13.83 -8.88
N LEU A 154 -11.81 13.59 -8.24
CA LEU A 154 -10.49 13.99 -8.76
C LEU A 154 -10.18 13.27 -10.10
N GLN A 155 -9.45 13.93 -10.99
CA GLN A 155 -9.14 13.45 -12.35
C GLN A 155 -7.64 13.28 -12.61
N SER A 156 -6.81 14.13 -12.00
CA SER A 156 -5.36 14.13 -12.15
C SER A 156 -4.68 14.28 -10.80
N VAL A 157 -4.05 13.21 -10.34
CA VAL A 157 -3.50 13.10 -9.00
C VAL A 157 -2.02 12.75 -9.04
N SER A 158 -1.22 13.48 -8.28
CA SER A 158 0.19 13.15 -8.06
C SER A 158 0.37 12.33 -6.77
N LEU A 159 1.17 11.28 -6.87
CA LEU A 159 1.37 10.26 -5.84
C LEU A 159 2.86 10.09 -5.50
N PRO A 160 3.46 11.04 -4.76
CA PRO A 160 4.82 10.90 -4.24
C PRO A 160 4.96 9.80 -3.17
N ASP A 161 3.85 9.33 -2.60
CA ASP A 161 3.82 8.26 -1.60
C ASP A 161 3.28 6.94 -2.21
N ALA A 162 4.03 5.85 -2.03
CA ALA A 162 3.68 4.54 -2.57
C ALA A 162 2.45 3.92 -1.88
N THR A 163 2.18 4.30 -0.62
CA THR A 163 1.00 3.83 0.11
C THR A 163 -0.25 4.38 -0.55
N ALA A 164 -0.36 5.70 -0.73
CA ALA A 164 -1.49 6.33 -1.41
C ALA A 164 -1.73 5.74 -2.82
N ALA A 165 -0.67 5.42 -3.55
CA ALA A 165 -0.77 4.74 -4.84
C ALA A 165 -1.43 3.35 -4.73
N ALA A 166 -1.06 2.53 -3.73
CA ALA A 166 -1.68 1.23 -3.50
C ALA A 166 -3.19 1.34 -3.19
N TYR A 167 -3.61 2.35 -2.41
CA TYR A 167 -5.03 2.57 -2.13
C TYR A 167 -5.82 2.99 -3.37
N MET A 168 -5.25 3.82 -4.25
CA MET A 168 -5.89 4.16 -5.53
C MET A 168 -6.02 2.95 -6.46
N GLN A 169 -5.02 2.06 -6.45
CA GLN A 169 -5.06 0.80 -7.19
C GLN A 169 -6.20 -0.09 -6.69
N GLU A 170 -6.31 -0.33 -5.38
CA GLU A 170 -7.37 -1.15 -4.78
C GLU A 170 -8.78 -0.55 -4.97
N LEU A 171 -8.88 0.78 -4.94
CA LEU A 171 -10.14 1.51 -5.20
C LEU A 171 -10.55 1.49 -6.68
N GLY A 172 -9.67 1.04 -7.58
CA GLY A 172 -9.94 0.99 -9.01
C GLY A 172 -9.93 2.35 -9.70
N VAL A 173 -9.15 3.31 -9.19
CA VAL A 173 -8.98 4.67 -9.75
C VAL A 173 -7.54 4.95 -10.16
N ALA A 174 -6.78 3.89 -10.45
CA ALA A 174 -5.37 4.00 -10.83
C ALA A 174 -5.14 4.83 -12.11
N ASP A 175 -6.13 4.88 -13.00
CA ASP A 175 -6.16 5.70 -14.20
C ASP A 175 -6.11 7.21 -13.93
N ARG A 176 -6.34 7.64 -12.68
CA ARG A 176 -6.33 9.06 -12.28
C ARG A 176 -4.96 9.56 -11.84
N ALA A 177 -3.96 8.68 -11.78
CA ALA A 177 -2.60 9.07 -11.47
C ALA A 177 -1.95 9.79 -12.66
N SER A 178 -1.49 11.02 -12.44
CA SER A 178 -0.73 11.78 -13.45
C SER A 178 0.77 11.71 -13.21
N HIS A 179 1.19 11.63 -11.95
CA HIS A 179 2.59 11.43 -11.56
C HIS A 179 2.67 10.44 -10.40
N VAL A 180 3.67 9.56 -10.41
CA VAL A 180 3.81 8.54 -9.37
C VAL A 180 5.26 8.41 -8.93
N THR A 181 5.47 8.10 -7.66
CA THR A 181 6.77 7.78 -7.10
C THR A 181 7.47 6.64 -7.84
N THR A 182 8.80 6.70 -7.91
CA THR A 182 9.62 5.61 -8.44
C THR A 182 9.53 4.36 -7.57
N LEU A 183 9.06 4.51 -6.33
CA LEU A 183 8.86 3.42 -5.37
C LEU A 183 7.61 2.56 -5.65
N ALA A 184 6.79 2.94 -6.63
CA ALA A 184 5.58 2.20 -6.94
C ALA A 184 5.88 0.84 -7.58
N VAL A 185 5.14 -0.18 -7.17
CA VAL A 185 5.28 -1.56 -7.68
C VAL A 185 4.28 -1.98 -8.76
N PRO A 186 3.05 -1.43 -8.87
CA PRO A 186 2.18 -1.80 -9.98
C PRO A 186 2.78 -1.42 -11.34
N ALA A 187 2.76 -2.35 -12.30
CA ALA A 187 3.42 -2.18 -13.60
C ALA A 187 2.99 -0.90 -14.36
N CYS A 188 1.72 -0.51 -14.29
CA CYS A 188 1.23 0.73 -14.91
C CYS A 188 1.85 1.98 -14.27
N TYR A 189 2.02 1.99 -12.94
CA TYR A 189 2.67 3.09 -12.24
C TYR A 189 4.17 3.13 -12.49
N GLN A 190 4.84 1.97 -12.57
CA GLN A 190 6.23 1.90 -13.00
C GLN A 190 6.42 2.46 -14.41
N ALA A 191 5.56 2.08 -15.36
CA ALA A 191 5.62 2.62 -16.72
C ALA A 191 5.42 4.15 -16.74
N LEU A 192 4.50 4.67 -15.93
CA LEU A 192 4.24 6.10 -15.82
C LEU A 192 5.45 6.87 -15.29
N SER A 193 6.09 6.41 -14.22
CA SER A 193 7.24 7.09 -13.61
C SER A 193 8.54 6.90 -14.41
N THR A 194 8.84 5.67 -14.81
CA THR A 194 10.14 5.33 -15.43
C THR A 194 10.16 5.53 -16.95
N THR A 195 9.08 5.17 -17.64
CA THR A 195 9.05 5.19 -19.12
C THR A 195 8.47 6.48 -19.65
N CYS A 196 7.44 7.01 -19.01
CA CYS A 196 6.84 8.29 -19.39
C CYS A 196 7.50 9.50 -18.71
N GLY A 197 8.40 9.28 -17.74
CA GLY A 197 9.12 10.34 -17.03
C GLY A 197 8.25 11.15 -16.07
N LEU A 198 7.05 10.66 -15.73
CA LEU A 198 6.08 11.33 -14.88
C LEU A 198 6.24 10.90 -13.42
N SER A 199 7.42 11.19 -12.86
CA SER A 199 7.77 10.83 -11.48
C SER A 199 7.33 11.89 -10.46
N ALA A 200 6.91 11.47 -9.27
CA ALA A 200 6.63 12.35 -8.13
C ALA A 200 7.50 11.99 -6.92
N SER A 201 8.19 12.97 -6.34
CA SER A 201 9.10 12.73 -5.19
C SER A 201 8.63 13.33 -3.87
N SER A 202 7.82 14.39 -3.88
CA SER A 202 7.31 15.01 -2.66
C SER A 202 5.96 15.70 -2.87
N SER A 203 5.20 15.85 -1.76
CA SER A 203 3.90 16.53 -1.75
C SER A 203 4.00 18.05 -1.88
N SER A 204 5.21 18.61 -1.77
CA SER A 204 5.52 20.05 -1.86
C SER A 204 6.30 20.42 -3.11
N SER A 205 6.55 19.48 -4.03
CA SER A 205 7.33 19.75 -5.25
C SER A 205 6.66 20.87 -6.07
N PRO A 206 7.35 21.99 -6.37
CA PRO A 206 6.77 23.11 -7.11
C PRO A 206 6.25 22.70 -8.49
N ASN A 207 6.94 21.77 -9.16
CA ASN A 207 6.56 21.27 -10.49
C ASN A 207 5.23 20.52 -10.50
N VAL A 208 4.77 20.06 -9.33
CA VAL A 208 3.49 19.36 -9.18
C VAL A 208 2.43 20.30 -8.59
N THR A 209 2.79 21.05 -7.56
CA THR A 209 1.84 21.88 -6.81
C THR A 209 1.41 23.16 -7.55
N SER A 210 2.23 23.64 -8.48
CA SER A 210 1.92 24.82 -9.31
C SER A 210 1.28 24.48 -10.67
N ASP A 211 1.30 23.22 -11.09
CA ASP A 211 0.74 22.79 -12.37
C ASP A 211 -0.79 22.83 -12.31
N PRO A 212 -1.48 23.66 -13.12
CA PRO A 212 -2.94 23.77 -13.10
C PRO A 212 -3.67 22.50 -13.57
N THR A 213 -2.98 21.57 -14.22
CA THR A 213 -3.55 20.30 -14.71
C THR A 213 -3.61 19.19 -13.65
N ILE A 214 -3.01 19.41 -12.49
CA ILE A 214 -3.02 18.49 -11.35
C ILE A 214 -4.04 18.98 -10.33
N ASP A 215 -4.99 18.12 -9.97
CA ASP A 215 -6.06 18.45 -9.04
C ASP A 215 -5.60 18.34 -7.59
N ALA A 216 -4.78 17.32 -7.29
CA ALA A 216 -4.33 17.03 -5.94
C ALA A 216 -3.02 16.26 -5.87
N VAL A 217 -2.39 16.30 -4.69
CA VAL A 217 -1.18 15.54 -4.36
C VAL A 217 -1.39 14.80 -3.03
N PHE A 218 -1.34 13.47 -3.04
CA PHE A 218 -1.42 12.69 -1.80
C PHE A 218 -0.02 12.35 -1.29
N GLY A 219 0.30 12.79 -0.08
CA GLY A 219 1.53 12.41 0.62
C GLY A 219 1.24 12.06 2.07
N PHE A 220 2.18 11.40 2.74
CA PHE A 220 2.02 11.02 4.16
C PHE A 220 1.62 12.23 5.03
N SER A 221 2.26 13.37 4.79
CA SER A 221 1.89 14.67 5.38
C SER A 221 1.66 15.72 4.29
N SER A 222 1.00 16.80 4.69
CA SER A 222 0.76 17.99 3.88
C SER A 222 0.99 19.23 4.72
N SER A 223 1.48 20.30 4.08
CA SER A 223 1.53 21.63 4.70
C SER A 223 0.17 22.33 4.51
N PRO A 224 -0.32 23.09 5.51
CA PRO A 224 -1.48 23.94 5.34
C PRO A 224 -1.33 24.95 4.20
N SER A 225 -0.09 25.39 3.90
CA SER A 225 0.20 26.34 2.83
C SER A 225 0.19 25.74 1.42
N THR A 226 0.15 24.41 1.29
CA THR A 226 0.13 23.73 -0.01
C THR A 226 -1.30 23.37 -0.37
N ALA A 227 -1.96 24.24 -1.15
CA ALA A 227 -3.40 24.16 -1.44
C ALA A 227 -3.85 22.80 -2.01
N LYS A 228 -3.02 22.16 -2.85
CA LYS A 228 -3.32 20.89 -3.52
C LYS A 228 -2.92 19.65 -2.72
N ALA A 229 -2.21 19.80 -1.62
CA ALA A 229 -1.69 18.67 -0.86
C ALA A 229 -2.73 18.12 0.12
N ILE A 230 -2.93 16.81 0.08
CA ILE A 230 -3.79 16.04 0.96
C ILE A 230 -2.93 15.08 1.78
N ALA A 231 -3.03 15.15 3.11
CA ALA A 231 -2.40 14.19 4.00
C ALA A 231 -3.08 12.83 3.90
N PHE A 232 -2.27 11.79 3.73
CA PHE A 232 -2.65 10.38 3.69
C PHE A 232 -1.78 9.52 4.62
N PRO A 233 -1.80 9.74 5.95
CA PRO A 233 -1.00 9.02 6.93
C PRO A 233 -1.61 7.64 7.29
N ALA A 234 -2.01 6.85 6.31
CA ALA A 234 -2.66 5.54 6.55
C ALA A 234 -1.79 4.60 7.39
N THR A 235 -0.46 4.66 7.22
CA THR A 235 0.51 3.87 7.99
C THR A 235 0.69 4.31 9.44
N ALA A 236 0.11 5.44 9.86
CA ALA A 236 0.16 5.91 11.24
C ALA A 236 -0.89 5.22 12.13
N ASP A 237 -1.96 4.65 11.56
CA ASP A 237 -2.93 3.86 12.31
C ASP A 237 -2.28 2.59 12.88
N THR A 238 -2.67 2.20 14.10
CA THR A 238 -2.00 1.13 14.85
C THR A 238 -2.62 -0.24 14.66
N SER A 239 -3.86 -0.32 14.18
CA SER A 239 -4.55 -1.58 13.86
C SER A 239 -4.48 -1.89 12.36
N PRO A 240 -4.28 -3.16 11.95
CA PRO A 240 -4.33 -3.55 10.54
C PRO A 240 -5.66 -3.16 9.86
N LEU A 241 -6.80 -3.36 10.52
CA LEU A 241 -8.10 -2.98 9.96
C LEU A 241 -8.32 -1.47 9.95
N ALA A 242 -7.81 -0.74 10.96
CA ALA A 242 -7.87 0.73 10.95
C ALA A 242 -7.05 1.31 9.79
N ARG A 243 -5.88 0.73 9.49
CA ARG A 243 -5.10 1.06 8.28
C ARG A 243 -5.92 0.82 7.02
N ALA A 244 -6.52 -0.37 6.86
CA ALA A 244 -7.35 -0.69 5.71
C ALA A 244 -8.54 0.28 5.52
N GLU A 245 -9.09 0.82 6.61
CA GLU A 245 -10.22 1.74 6.56
C GLU A 245 -9.89 3.09 5.89
N TRP A 246 -8.61 3.45 5.74
CA TRP A 246 -8.20 4.60 4.92
C TRP A 246 -8.60 4.47 3.44
N LEU A 247 -9.01 3.28 2.99
CA LEU A 247 -9.68 3.08 1.71
C LEU A 247 -10.95 3.92 1.59
N LYS A 248 -11.73 4.01 2.67
CA LYS A 248 -12.92 4.86 2.73
C LYS A 248 -12.54 6.34 2.69
N TYR A 249 -11.44 6.75 3.31
CA TYR A 249 -10.93 8.12 3.22
C TYR A 249 -10.51 8.47 1.77
N MET A 250 -9.73 7.61 1.11
CA MET A 250 -9.35 7.78 -0.29
C MET A 250 -10.60 7.92 -1.18
N ALA A 251 -11.61 7.09 -0.95
CA ALA A 251 -12.83 7.06 -1.75
C ALA A 251 -13.65 8.35 -1.73
N LEU A 252 -13.57 9.15 -0.66
CA LEU A 252 -14.27 10.43 -0.55
C LEU A 252 -13.92 11.38 -1.71
N PHE A 253 -12.66 11.34 -2.16
CA PHE A 253 -12.12 12.19 -3.22
C PHE A 253 -12.51 11.75 -4.64
N PHE A 254 -13.05 10.54 -4.78
CA PHE A 254 -13.42 9.94 -6.07
C PHE A 254 -14.89 9.54 -6.17
N ASN A 255 -15.73 9.88 -5.18
CA ASN A 255 -17.14 9.45 -5.09
C ASN A 255 -17.31 7.92 -5.17
N LYS A 256 -16.42 7.18 -4.50
CA LYS A 256 -16.39 5.72 -4.50
C LYS A 256 -16.69 5.11 -3.14
N GLU A 257 -17.45 5.80 -2.29
CA GLU A 257 -17.74 5.33 -0.93
C GLU A 257 -18.46 3.98 -0.90
N HIS A 258 -19.34 3.70 -1.88
CA HIS A 258 -20.01 2.42 -1.98
C HIS A 258 -19.01 1.28 -2.20
N GLU A 259 -18.17 1.41 -3.23
CA GLU A 259 -17.15 0.42 -3.58
C GLU A 259 -16.14 0.24 -2.44
N ALA A 260 -15.75 1.32 -1.77
CA ALA A 260 -14.86 1.25 -0.62
C ALA A 260 -15.51 0.57 0.59
N ASN A 261 -16.79 0.81 0.86
CA ASN A 261 -17.52 0.11 1.92
C ASN A 261 -17.63 -1.40 1.61
N GLU A 262 -17.97 -1.78 0.37
CA GLU A 262 -18.04 -3.20 -0.03
C GLU A 262 -16.69 -3.91 0.07
N LEU A 263 -15.62 -3.28 -0.43
CA LEU A 263 -14.27 -3.84 -0.35
C LEU A 263 -13.80 -3.93 1.11
N PHE A 264 -13.99 -2.88 1.91
CA PHE A 264 -13.64 -2.91 3.33
C PHE A 264 -14.39 -4.01 4.10
N ASN A 265 -15.69 -4.17 3.87
CA ASN A 265 -16.47 -5.24 4.51
C ASN A 265 -15.95 -6.62 4.12
N THR A 266 -15.50 -6.78 2.87
CA THR A 266 -14.86 -8.01 2.39
C THR A 266 -13.52 -8.27 3.08
N ILE A 267 -12.71 -7.22 3.28
CA ILE A 267 -11.44 -7.26 4.01
C ILE A 267 -11.69 -7.69 5.46
N VAL A 268 -12.61 -7.03 6.18
CA VAL A 268 -12.97 -7.38 7.57
C VAL A 268 -13.46 -8.81 7.66
N SER A 269 -14.39 -9.22 6.80
CA SER A 269 -14.93 -10.60 6.80
C SER A 269 -13.82 -11.64 6.58
N THR A 270 -12.92 -11.38 5.63
CA THR A 270 -11.81 -12.30 5.33
C THR A 270 -10.81 -12.36 6.48
N TYR A 271 -10.42 -11.21 7.01
CA TYR A 271 -9.49 -11.09 8.14
C TYR A 271 -10.01 -11.82 9.38
N THR A 272 -11.26 -11.55 9.79
CA THR A 272 -11.89 -12.18 10.96
C THR A 272 -12.01 -13.68 10.79
N ARG A 273 -12.49 -14.15 9.63
CA ARG A 273 -12.61 -15.59 9.36
C ARG A 273 -11.26 -16.31 9.44
N LEU A 274 -10.20 -15.71 8.89
CA LEU A 274 -8.87 -16.33 8.93
C LEU A 274 -8.30 -16.32 10.35
N SER A 275 -8.55 -15.25 11.12
CA SER A 275 -8.17 -15.16 12.53
C SER A 275 -8.84 -16.23 13.39
N GLU A 276 -10.14 -16.47 13.18
CA GLU A 276 -10.89 -17.53 13.86
C GLU A 276 -10.33 -18.93 13.54
N VAL A 277 -10.02 -19.20 12.27
CA VAL A 277 -9.42 -20.47 11.83
C VAL A 277 -8.05 -20.67 12.48
N ALA A 278 -7.21 -19.63 12.48
CA ALA A 278 -5.86 -19.70 13.06
C ALA A 278 -5.91 -19.88 14.57
N SER A 279 -6.79 -19.14 15.26
CA SER A 279 -7.01 -19.27 16.70
C SER A 279 -7.50 -20.66 17.10
N ALA A 280 -8.41 -21.25 16.33
CA ALA A 280 -8.90 -22.61 16.58
C ALA A 280 -7.79 -23.67 16.40
N ALA A 281 -6.92 -23.49 15.41
CA ALA A 281 -5.76 -24.35 15.20
C ALA A 281 -4.74 -24.20 16.35
N ALA A 282 -4.44 -22.96 16.76
CA ALA A 282 -3.53 -22.66 17.86
C ALA A 282 -4.02 -23.23 19.21
N ALA A 283 -5.33 -23.16 19.49
CA ALA A 283 -5.91 -23.74 20.70
C ALA A 283 -5.76 -25.27 20.80
N SER A 284 -5.53 -25.95 19.67
CA SER A 284 -5.29 -27.39 19.61
C SER A 284 -3.79 -27.75 19.61
N ALA A 285 -2.91 -26.75 19.51
CA ALA A 285 -1.47 -26.95 19.49
C ALA A 285 -0.91 -27.13 20.90
N PRO A 286 0.18 -27.92 21.09
CA PRO A 286 0.79 -28.12 22.40
C PRO A 286 1.37 -26.84 23.03
N ALA A 287 1.74 -25.85 22.20
CA ALA A 287 2.28 -24.56 22.60
C ALA A 287 2.03 -23.51 21.52
N ALA A 288 1.96 -22.24 21.91
CA ALA A 288 1.90 -21.12 20.98
C ALA A 288 3.20 -21.01 20.18
N LYS A 289 3.10 -20.59 18.92
CA LYS A 289 4.24 -20.35 18.05
C LYS A 289 4.82 -18.97 18.31
N THR A 290 6.15 -18.84 18.37
CA THR A 290 6.80 -17.52 18.44
C THR A 290 7.17 -17.04 17.05
N VAL A 291 6.77 -15.80 16.70
CA VAL A 291 7.02 -15.17 15.41
C VAL A 291 7.93 -13.95 15.60
N ALA A 292 9.00 -13.86 14.82
CA ALA A 292 9.83 -12.66 14.73
C ALA A 292 9.64 -11.97 13.38
N TRP A 293 9.44 -10.66 13.40
CA TRP A 293 9.58 -9.83 12.20
C TRP A 293 10.97 -9.27 12.17
N ILE A 294 11.67 -9.42 11.05
CA ILE A 294 13.01 -8.87 10.89
C ILE A 294 13.10 -7.99 9.64
N GLN A 295 13.99 -7.01 9.71
CA GLN A 295 14.35 -6.18 8.57
C GLN A 295 15.85 -5.91 8.62
N TRP A 296 16.55 -6.24 7.54
CA TRP A 296 17.92 -5.81 7.36
C TRP A 296 17.98 -4.36 6.88
N TRP A 297 18.91 -3.59 7.43
CA TRP A 297 19.18 -2.20 7.09
C TRP A 297 20.66 -2.01 6.72
N PRO A 298 20.97 -1.31 5.63
CA PRO A 298 22.36 -0.95 5.32
C PRO A 298 22.86 0.13 6.28
N ALA A 299 24.18 0.33 6.30
CA ALA A 299 24.80 1.43 7.02
C ALA A 299 24.25 2.78 6.52
N ARG A 300 23.45 3.48 7.33
CA ARG A 300 22.86 4.77 6.97
C ARG A 300 22.93 5.81 8.09
N PRO A 301 24.11 6.40 8.36
CA PRO A 301 24.29 7.48 9.33
C PRO A 301 23.37 8.68 9.13
N SER A 302 23.01 8.99 7.87
CA SER A 302 22.11 10.08 7.52
C SER A 302 20.70 9.91 8.09
N TRP A 303 20.29 8.68 8.43
CA TRP A 303 18.98 8.34 8.97
C TRP A 303 19.00 8.09 10.48
N GLY A 304 20.14 8.37 11.14
CA GLY A 304 20.35 8.06 12.56
C GLY A 304 20.75 6.61 12.84
N LEU A 305 20.97 5.79 11.81
CA LEU A 305 21.50 4.43 11.96
C LEU A 305 23.03 4.45 12.14
N PRO A 306 23.64 3.41 12.73
CA PRO A 306 25.09 3.28 12.78
C PRO A 306 25.75 3.27 11.39
N ASN A 307 27.05 3.54 11.34
CA ASN A 307 27.88 3.37 10.14
C ASN A 307 28.25 1.89 9.89
N VAL A 308 27.32 0.98 10.19
CA VAL A 308 27.38 -0.46 9.94
C VAL A 308 25.98 -0.93 9.59
N SER A 309 25.87 -1.98 8.79
CA SER A 309 24.57 -2.60 8.53
C SER A 309 24.00 -3.22 9.81
N THR A 310 22.68 -3.18 9.95
CA THR A 310 21.97 -3.65 11.14
C THR A 310 20.81 -4.57 10.76
N ILE A 311 20.35 -5.34 11.72
CA ILE A 311 19.09 -6.08 11.66
C ILE A 311 18.17 -5.46 12.69
N GLU A 312 16.96 -5.08 12.29
CA GLU A 312 15.88 -4.65 13.17
C GLU A 312 14.98 -5.84 13.47
N ILE A 313 14.79 -6.17 14.74
CA ILE A 313 13.68 -7.02 15.20
C ILE A 313 12.48 -6.10 15.46
N GLN A 314 11.34 -6.37 14.84
CA GLN A 314 10.23 -5.41 14.74
C GLN A 314 8.99 -5.85 15.52
N TRP A 315 8.45 -4.95 16.35
CA TRP A 315 7.19 -5.18 17.08
C TRP A 315 6.22 -3.99 17.12
N PRO A 316 6.00 -3.25 16.02
CA PRO A 316 4.91 -2.28 16.01
C PRO A 316 3.58 -2.96 16.31
N THR A 317 2.70 -2.22 16.97
CA THR A 317 1.33 -2.63 17.32
C THR A 317 0.57 -3.34 16.20
N TYR A 318 0.68 -2.89 14.94
CA TYR A 318 0.00 -3.54 13.82
C TYR A 318 0.57 -4.92 13.48
N LYS A 319 1.90 -5.11 13.56
CA LYS A 319 2.55 -6.42 13.33
C LYS A 319 2.21 -7.40 14.45
N ARG A 320 2.12 -6.90 15.69
CA ARG A 320 1.62 -7.66 16.83
C ARG A 320 0.21 -8.16 16.60
N ALA A 321 -0.71 -7.27 16.23
CA ALA A 321 -2.09 -7.63 15.95
C ALA A 321 -2.21 -8.70 14.84
N LEU A 322 -1.34 -8.68 13.83
CA LEU A 322 -1.31 -9.70 12.79
C LEU A 322 -0.82 -11.07 13.30
N VAL A 323 0.20 -11.08 14.15
CA VAL A 323 0.73 -12.31 14.76
C VAL A 323 -0.28 -12.92 15.72
N GLU A 324 -0.92 -12.09 16.55
CA GLU A 324 -1.98 -12.52 17.48
C GLU A 324 -3.21 -13.04 16.72
N ALA A 325 -3.61 -12.36 15.63
CA ALA A 325 -4.66 -12.86 14.74
C ALA A 325 -4.30 -14.20 14.07
N ALA A 326 -3.01 -14.50 13.90
CA ALA A 326 -2.57 -15.82 13.44
C ALA A 326 -2.49 -16.88 14.56
N GLY A 327 -2.95 -16.56 15.78
CA GLY A 327 -2.90 -17.48 16.92
C GLY A 327 -1.48 -17.71 17.47
N ALA A 328 -0.56 -16.80 17.20
CA ALA A 328 0.84 -16.88 17.58
C ALA A 328 1.24 -15.73 18.53
N GLU A 329 2.44 -15.82 19.11
CA GLU A 329 3.01 -14.79 19.96
C GLU A 329 4.16 -14.08 19.25
N LEU A 330 4.19 -12.76 19.35
CA LEU A 330 5.26 -11.94 18.79
C LEU A 330 6.52 -12.02 19.66
N LEU A 331 7.69 -12.07 19.02
CA LEU A 331 8.97 -11.73 19.64
C LEU A 331 9.04 -10.20 19.81
N ASP A 332 8.89 -9.73 21.05
CA ASP A 332 8.77 -8.31 21.37
C ASP A 332 9.76 -7.84 22.44
N ASN A 333 9.65 -6.56 22.83
CA ASN A 333 10.47 -5.94 23.87
C ASN A 333 10.43 -6.68 25.22
N THR A 334 9.30 -7.32 25.58
CA THR A 334 9.22 -8.08 26.85
C THR A 334 10.10 -9.32 26.77
N LYS A 335 10.06 -10.05 25.65
CA LYS A 335 10.91 -11.23 25.42
C LYS A 335 12.39 -10.87 25.23
N LEU A 336 12.68 -9.63 24.83
CA LEU A 336 14.03 -9.15 24.53
C LEU A 336 14.64 -8.22 25.59
N GLN A 337 13.97 -8.04 26.74
CA GLN A 337 14.36 -7.05 27.75
C GLN A 337 15.81 -7.22 28.24
N ALA A 338 16.26 -8.46 28.44
CA ALA A 338 17.62 -8.73 28.91
C ALA A 338 18.71 -8.17 27.96
N TYR A 339 18.48 -8.26 26.65
CA TYR A 339 19.38 -7.73 25.62
C TYR A 339 19.32 -6.20 25.51
N LEU A 340 18.17 -5.61 25.84
CA LEU A 340 18.02 -4.16 25.90
C LEU A 340 18.72 -3.59 27.13
N ASP A 341 18.59 -4.26 28.28
CA ASP A 341 19.18 -3.83 29.55
C ASP A 341 20.72 -3.91 29.54
N ASP A 342 21.29 -4.93 28.86
CA ASP A 342 22.74 -5.09 28.73
C ASP A 342 23.36 -4.34 27.54
N GLY A 343 22.52 -3.69 26.71
CA GLY A 343 22.93 -2.87 25.58
C GLY A 343 23.34 -3.62 24.32
N ARG A 344 23.13 -4.94 24.25
CA ARG A 344 23.35 -5.74 23.03
C ARG A 344 22.31 -5.45 21.94
N LEU A 345 21.10 -5.05 22.35
CA LEU A 345 20.10 -4.44 21.46
C LEU A 345 19.99 -2.95 21.75
N THR A 346 19.81 -2.16 20.69
CA THR A 346 19.73 -0.70 20.79
C THR A 346 18.54 -0.14 20.02
N ASP A 347 18.14 1.08 20.35
CA ASP A 347 17.21 1.87 19.54
C ASP A 347 17.99 2.92 18.74
N HIS A 348 17.73 3.00 17.45
CA HIS A 348 18.37 3.95 16.54
C HIS A 348 17.41 5.04 16.05
N PHE A 349 16.10 4.92 16.29
CA PHE A 349 15.12 5.88 15.82
C PHE A 349 14.54 6.70 16.96
N SER A 350 15.18 7.83 17.26
CA SER A 350 14.73 8.78 18.30
C SER A 350 13.29 9.30 18.12
N TRP A 351 12.72 9.20 16.91
CA TRP A 351 11.36 9.61 16.57
C TRP A 351 10.32 8.49 16.71
N ARG A 352 10.75 7.25 17.00
CA ARG A 352 9.86 6.09 17.17
C ARG A 352 10.14 5.45 18.53
N PRO A 353 9.18 5.42 19.46
CA PRO A 353 9.38 4.77 20.74
C PRO A 353 9.76 3.28 20.56
N VAL A 354 10.80 2.82 21.27
CA VAL A 354 11.26 1.40 21.26
C VAL A 354 10.10 0.44 21.44
N ASP A 355 9.21 0.74 22.39
CA ASP A 355 8.05 -0.10 22.74
C ASP A 355 7.02 -0.25 21.61
N ASN A 356 7.13 0.55 20.55
CA ASN A 356 6.30 0.48 19.35
C ASN A 356 7.15 0.45 18.06
N GLY A 357 8.45 0.20 18.24
CA GLY A 357 9.54 0.37 17.28
C GLY A 357 10.09 -0.95 16.77
N GLY A 358 10.84 -1.58 17.65
CA GLY A 358 11.81 -2.59 17.30
C GLY A 358 13.14 -2.25 17.97
N ALA A 359 14.10 -3.16 17.87
CA ALA A 359 15.46 -2.91 18.31
C ALA A 359 16.45 -3.52 17.33
N PHE A 360 17.67 -3.01 17.39
CA PHE A 360 18.70 -3.23 16.40
C PHE A 360 19.88 -3.98 17.00
N LEU A 361 20.44 -4.88 16.19
CA LEU A 361 21.76 -5.47 16.37
C LEU A 361 22.61 -5.23 15.11
N PRO A 362 23.95 -5.20 15.22
CA PRO A 362 24.82 -5.21 14.05
C PRO A 362 24.56 -6.45 13.19
N ALA A 363 24.43 -6.29 11.87
CA ALA A 363 24.17 -7.40 10.96
C ALA A 363 25.31 -8.43 10.91
N SER A 364 26.51 -8.05 11.34
CA SER A 364 27.68 -8.93 11.51
C SER A 364 27.61 -9.82 12.76
N ASP A 365 26.72 -9.54 13.70
CA ASP A 365 26.60 -10.27 14.97
C ASP A 365 25.66 -11.49 14.83
N GLY A 366 26.11 -12.46 14.03
CA GLY A 366 25.36 -13.69 13.78
C GLY A 366 25.17 -14.55 15.04
N ASP A 367 26.06 -14.43 16.03
CA ASP A 367 25.97 -15.18 17.28
C ASP A 367 24.82 -14.65 18.16
N LEU A 368 24.71 -13.32 18.30
CA LEU A 368 23.56 -12.71 18.98
C LEU A 368 22.25 -12.99 18.24
N LEU A 369 22.26 -12.96 16.90
CA LEU A 369 21.07 -13.30 16.12
C LEU A 369 20.62 -14.74 16.35
N ARG A 370 21.55 -15.70 16.39
CA ARG A 370 21.26 -17.11 16.75
C ARG A 370 20.66 -17.22 18.14
N GLU A 371 21.21 -16.49 19.11
CA GLU A 371 20.71 -16.47 20.49
C GLU A 371 19.26 -15.97 20.54
N ILE A 372 18.97 -14.85 19.89
CA ILE A 372 17.64 -14.24 19.83
C ILE A 372 16.62 -15.14 19.11
N LEU A 373 17.03 -15.80 18.02
CA LEU A 373 16.15 -16.62 17.19
C LEU A 373 16.12 -18.11 17.60
N ALA A 374 16.80 -18.49 18.69
CA ALA A 374 16.97 -19.90 19.10
C ALA A 374 15.64 -20.63 19.32
N ASP A 375 14.63 -19.91 19.84
CA ASP A 375 13.30 -20.45 20.15
C ASP A 375 12.19 -19.86 19.24
N VAL A 376 12.57 -19.20 18.14
CA VAL A 376 11.62 -18.63 17.18
C VAL A 376 11.17 -19.70 16.20
N ASP A 377 9.86 -19.90 16.08
CA ASP A 377 9.25 -20.86 15.17
C ASP A 377 9.12 -20.32 13.74
N VAL A 378 8.88 -19.01 13.61
CA VAL A 378 8.64 -18.35 12.32
C VAL A 378 9.38 -17.01 12.28
N VAL A 379 10.13 -16.78 11.22
CA VAL A 379 10.75 -15.49 10.90
C VAL A 379 10.09 -14.93 9.66
N ILE A 380 9.59 -13.71 9.75
CA ILE A 380 9.06 -12.99 8.60
C ILE A 380 10.07 -11.91 8.21
N ASP A 381 10.72 -12.15 7.07
CA ASP A 381 11.68 -11.23 6.48
C ASP A 381 10.96 -10.13 5.70
N THR A 382 11.20 -8.89 6.13
CA THR A 382 10.69 -7.67 5.49
C THR A 382 11.81 -6.80 4.92
N ALA A 383 13.03 -7.36 4.82
CA ALA A 383 14.20 -6.68 4.30
C ALA A 383 13.99 -6.18 2.87
N ARG A 384 14.60 -5.02 2.60
CA ARG A 384 14.86 -4.56 1.24
C ARG A 384 16.26 -5.00 0.86
N TYR A 385 16.40 -5.53 -0.35
CA TYR A 385 17.65 -6.09 -0.82
C TYR A 385 18.39 -5.15 -1.81
N ASN A 386 17.82 -3.98 -2.13
CA ASN A 386 18.45 -2.92 -2.93
C ASN A 386 18.32 -1.55 -2.23
N ASP A 387 19.40 -0.78 -2.21
CA ASP A 387 19.49 0.58 -1.70
C ASP A 387 19.48 1.61 -2.84
N ASP A 388 18.29 2.11 -3.20
CA ASP A 388 18.13 3.10 -4.27
C ASP A 388 18.50 4.53 -3.80
N ASP A 389 19.80 4.76 -3.56
CA ASP A 389 20.40 6.10 -3.60
C ASP A 389 21.64 6.07 -4.52
N GLN A 390 21.38 5.87 -5.82
CA GLN A 390 22.30 6.08 -6.97
C GLN A 390 23.63 5.31 -7.00
N ASP A 391 23.99 4.54 -5.99
CA ASP A 391 25.19 3.70 -5.98
C ASP A 391 24.86 2.36 -5.33
N PHE A 392 24.99 1.28 -6.10
CA PHE A 392 25.02 -0.08 -5.55
C PHE A 392 26.22 -0.14 -4.59
N SER A 393 25.97 0.01 -3.29
CA SER A 393 26.99 -0.18 -2.27
C SER A 393 27.07 -1.65 -1.88
N ASP A 394 28.21 -2.08 -1.33
CA ASP A 394 28.49 -3.48 -1.01
C ASP A 394 27.32 -4.18 -0.28
N GLY A 395 26.76 -5.25 -0.88
CA GLY A 395 25.76 -6.11 -0.25
C GLY A 395 24.34 -6.06 -0.84
N ASP A 396 24.11 -5.31 -1.92
CA ASP A 396 22.85 -5.37 -2.67
C ASP A 396 22.69 -6.74 -3.36
N VAL A 397 21.49 -7.32 -3.22
CA VAL A 397 21.10 -8.57 -3.90
C VAL A 397 19.94 -8.21 -4.81
N SER A 398 20.05 -8.56 -6.10
CA SER A 398 18.94 -8.36 -7.02
C SER A 398 17.71 -9.14 -6.53
N ASP A 399 16.51 -8.60 -6.72
CA ASP A 399 15.26 -9.30 -6.37
C ASP A 399 15.16 -10.71 -6.93
N VAL A 400 15.74 -10.95 -8.11
CA VAL A 400 15.72 -12.28 -8.76
C VAL A 400 16.71 -13.27 -8.15
N ASP A 401 17.62 -12.80 -7.29
CA ASP A 401 18.67 -13.58 -6.65
C ASP A 401 18.40 -13.77 -5.15
N ILE A 402 17.23 -13.36 -4.63
CA ILE A 402 16.84 -13.60 -3.24
C ILE A 402 16.44 -15.07 -3.07
N ASP A 403 17.37 -15.85 -2.51
CA ASP A 403 17.15 -17.23 -2.09
C ASP A 403 17.56 -17.44 -0.62
N LEU A 404 17.49 -18.70 -0.16
CA LEU A 404 17.86 -19.05 1.21
C LEU A 404 19.34 -18.75 1.49
N ASP A 405 20.24 -18.97 0.54
CA ASP A 405 21.66 -18.74 0.74
C ASP A 405 21.94 -17.23 0.86
N ALA A 406 21.27 -16.40 0.05
CA ALA A 406 21.31 -14.95 0.15
C ALA A 406 20.78 -14.46 1.50
N PHE A 407 19.67 -15.03 2.00
CA PHE A 407 19.15 -14.73 3.33
C PHE A 407 20.17 -15.07 4.43
N LEU A 408 20.72 -16.28 4.41
CA LEU A 408 21.68 -16.75 5.41
C LEU A 408 22.91 -15.85 5.42
N GLN A 409 23.50 -15.59 4.25
CA GLN A 409 24.67 -14.73 4.11
C GLN A 409 24.41 -13.31 4.64
N ARG A 410 23.27 -12.70 4.29
CA ARG A 410 22.93 -11.33 4.69
C ARG A 410 22.74 -11.17 6.19
N HIS A 411 22.28 -12.22 6.86
CA HIS A 411 22.01 -12.24 8.29
C HIS A 411 23.15 -12.89 9.11
N SER A 412 24.34 -13.08 8.51
CA SER A 412 25.48 -13.75 9.16
C SER A 412 25.15 -15.15 9.70
N LEU A 413 24.19 -15.83 9.08
CA LEU A 413 23.86 -17.23 9.28
C LEU A 413 24.57 -18.11 8.24
N ASN A 414 24.54 -19.42 8.42
CA ASN A 414 25.21 -20.38 7.56
C ASN A 414 24.41 -21.70 7.45
N ALA A 415 24.86 -22.61 6.58
CA ALA A 415 24.15 -23.85 6.30
C ALA A 415 23.92 -24.75 7.53
N SER A 416 24.79 -24.68 8.56
CA SER A 416 24.60 -25.49 9.77
C SER A 416 23.40 -25.02 10.60
N ASP A 417 22.99 -23.76 10.45
CA ASP A 417 21.85 -23.18 11.17
C ASP A 417 20.51 -23.72 10.72
N ILE A 418 20.45 -24.25 9.50
CA ILE A 418 19.26 -24.91 8.97
C ILE A 418 18.85 -26.08 9.87
N ALA A 419 19.81 -26.76 10.50
CA ALA A 419 19.53 -27.89 11.39
C ALA A 419 19.23 -27.46 12.84
N THR A 420 19.70 -26.29 13.28
CA THR A 420 19.68 -25.87 14.69
C THR A 420 18.58 -24.87 15.00
N LEU A 421 18.31 -23.91 14.10
CA LEU A 421 17.29 -22.88 14.31
C LEU A 421 15.90 -23.43 13.93
N PRO A 422 14.90 -23.40 14.84
CA PRO A 422 13.59 -24.00 14.58
C PRO A 422 12.90 -23.44 13.34
N PHE A 423 12.95 -22.12 13.13
CA PHE A 423 12.34 -21.51 11.95
C PHE A 423 12.96 -21.96 10.63
N LEU A 424 14.26 -22.24 10.56
CA LEU A 424 14.87 -22.77 9.34
C LEU A 424 14.54 -24.25 9.17
N ARG A 425 14.74 -25.04 10.24
CA ARG A 425 14.52 -26.49 10.24
C ARG A 425 13.10 -26.87 9.84
N ASN A 426 12.13 -26.06 10.25
CA ASN A 426 10.71 -26.32 10.08
C ASN A 426 10.07 -25.52 8.93
N ASN A 427 10.87 -24.92 8.02
CA ASN A 427 10.38 -24.08 6.92
C ASN A 427 9.51 -22.88 7.37
N GLY A 428 9.82 -22.31 8.53
CA GLY A 428 9.21 -21.11 9.10
C GLY A 428 9.87 -19.79 8.66
N LEU A 429 10.75 -19.77 7.65
CA LEU A 429 11.22 -18.52 7.04
C LEU A 429 10.20 -18.08 5.97
N LEU A 430 9.58 -16.92 6.19
CA LEU A 430 8.57 -16.36 5.31
C LEU A 430 9.00 -15.01 4.76
N ARG A 431 8.72 -14.78 3.48
CA ARG A 431 8.88 -13.51 2.79
C ARG A 431 7.74 -13.36 1.79
N SER A 432 7.18 -12.16 1.66
CA SER A 432 6.09 -11.88 0.72
C SER A 432 6.50 -10.76 -0.23
N ASP A 433 7.00 -11.14 -1.40
CA ASP A 433 7.45 -10.18 -2.41
C ASP A 433 6.31 -9.61 -3.27
N GLY A 434 5.34 -10.44 -3.65
CA GLY A 434 4.23 -10.02 -4.51
C GLY A 434 4.73 -9.45 -5.83
N LEU A 435 4.24 -8.27 -6.21
CA LEU A 435 4.82 -7.44 -7.27
C LEU A 435 6.07 -6.68 -6.77
N THR A 436 7.10 -6.57 -7.63
CA THR A 436 8.29 -5.76 -7.35
C THR A 436 8.60 -4.74 -8.44
N ASN A 437 9.43 -3.75 -8.12
CA ASN A 437 10.02 -2.82 -9.09
C ASN A 437 11.53 -3.04 -9.25
N SER A 438 12.16 -2.34 -10.19
CA SER A 438 13.61 -2.47 -10.45
C SER A 438 14.51 -2.04 -9.29
N GLY A 439 13.98 -1.33 -8.29
CA GLY A 439 14.68 -0.89 -7.08
C GLY A 439 14.43 -1.80 -5.87
N SER A 440 13.95 -3.04 -6.09
CA SER A 440 13.61 -4.00 -5.02
C SER A 440 12.53 -3.57 -4.05
N TRP A 441 11.67 -2.65 -4.48
CA TRP A 441 10.47 -2.35 -3.73
C TRP A 441 9.45 -3.43 -3.98
N THR A 442 8.95 -3.99 -2.90
CA THR A 442 7.97 -5.06 -2.93
C THR A 442 6.60 -4.54 -2.55
N GLU A 443 5.57 -5.24 -3.03
CA GLU A 443 4.17 -4.92 -2.79
C GLU A 443 3.84 -4.84 -1.30
N TRP A 444 4.62 -5.57 -0.49
CA TRP A 444 4.65 -5.53 0.97
C TRP A 444 4.48 -4.13 1.57
N PHE A 445 5.21 -3.12 1.09
CA PHE A 445 5.22 -1.79 1.71
C PHE A 445 3.93 -1.00 1.49
N GLY A 446 3.26 -1.22 0.36
CA GLY A 446 2.04 -0.49 -0.02
C GLY A 446 0.76 -1.30 0.23
N ILE A 447 0.67 -2.51 -0.33
CA ILE A 447 -0.59 -3.28 -0.33
C ILE A 447 -0.93 -3.84 1.04
N MET A 448 0.06 -4.19 1.87
CA MET A 448 -0.20 -4.73 3.21
C MET A 448 -1.02 -3.75 4.06
N VAL A 449 -0.86 -2.44 3.82
CA VAL A 449 -1.53 -1.39 4.57
C VAL A 449 -3.03 -1.37 4.26
N VAL A 450 -3.39 -1.58 2.99
CA VAL A 450 -4.79 -1.60 2.51
C VAL A 450 -5.43 -2.99 2.54
N ARG A 451 -4.64 -4.07 2.42
CA ARG A 451 -5.06 -5.48 2.33
C ARG A 451 -4.45 -6.37 3.42
N PRO A 452 -4.69 -6.07 4.72
CA PRO A 452 -4.21 -6.92 5.80
C PRO A 452 -4.80 -8.35 5.74
N ASP A 453 -5.92 -8.54 5.05
CA ASP A 453 -6.58 -9.81 4.77
C ASP A 453 -5.78 -10.73 3.84
N GLN A 454 -4.84 -10.20 3.07
CA GLN A 454 -4.04 -10.96 2.10
C GLN A 454 -2.64 -11.33 2.61
N VAL A 455 -2.12 -10.56 3.57
CA VAL A 455 -0.68 -10.54 3.85
C VAL A 455 -0.31 -11.13 5.24
N GLY A 456 -1.26 -11.20 6.17
CA GLY A 456 -1.04 -11.69 7.55
C GLY A 456 -1.55 -13.11 7.83
N ALA A 457 -2.82 -13.25 8.17
CA ALA A 457 -3.38 -14.54 8.61
C ALA A 457 -3.30 -15.69 7.55
N PRO A 458 -3.47 -15.46 6.23
CA PRO A 458 -3.39 -16.56 5.26
C PRO A 458 -1.95 -16.98 4.90
N SER A 459 -0.95 -16.11 5.07
CA SER A 459 0.46 -16.45 4.85
C SER A 459 1.04 -17.23 6.04
N LEU A 460 0.55 -16.97 7.25
CA LEU A 460 0.99 -17.64 8.49
C LEU A 460 0.30 -18.96 8.80
N THR A 461 -0.82 -19.25 8.13
CA THR A 461 -1.58 -20.50 8.34
C THR A 461 -1.15 -21.66 7.45
N GLY A 462 -0.17 -21.47 6.56
CA GLY A 462 0.39 -22.51 5.71
C GLY A 462 -0.63 -23.12 4.75
N ARG A 463 -0.55 -22.78 3.47
CA ARG A 463 -1.11 -23.65 2.41
C ARG A 463 -0.03 -24.55 1.86
#